data_AF-A0A957QVN0-F1
#
_entry.id   AF-A0A957QVN0-F1
#
_cell.length_a   1.000
_cell.length_b   1.000
_cell.length_c   1.000
_cell.angle_alpha   90.00
_cell.angle_beta   90.00
_cell.angle_gamma   90.00
#
_symmetry.space_group_name_H-M   'P 1'
#
loop_
_entity.id
_entity.type
_entity.pdbx_description
1 polymer ?
#
loop_
_entity_poly.entity_id
_entity_poly.type
_entity_poly.pdbx_seq_one_letter_code
_entity_poly.pdbx_strand_id
1 'polypeptide(L)'
;VLFNPLTAPVDETTEVTVQIPLHWPQFNEFFGFEPKPAFRIFDGAGRELPYQRLHQTNNRRKLRIHTIKFPEAYRTHDVTVSLPVSVPALGYTTLTVRAEPAGRATRYPVKPSLVVAENALENEFLRVTVEANGSLTLLDKRSGMSYARLMTYADNADIGDGWYHGQAVNDQTFTSTAAHAAVAIVHDGPQLGALRVRTAMAVPAAFHFDDRMARSDGLVDLVIDSVISLRPGCDRVEVQSTVHNVAADHRLRVLFPT
;
A
#
# COMPACT_ATOMS: atom_id res chain seq x y z
N VAL A 1 -16.38 15.17 -3.35
CA VAL A 1 -16.68 14.72 -4.73
C VAL A 1 -15.51 13.86 -5.17
N LEU A 2 -15.78 12.71 -5.77
CA LEU A 2 -14.77 11.84 -6.38
C LEU A 2 -14.97 11.88 -7.89
N PHE A 3 -13.90 12.14 -8.63
CA PHE A 3 -13.92 12.22 -10.09
C PHE A 3 -13.23 10.99 -10.67
N ASN A 4 -13.80 10.46 -11.75
CA ASN A 4 -13.19 9.41 -12.55
C ASN A 4 -12.87 9.97 -13.95
N PRO A 5 -11.60 10.30 -14.24
CA PRO A 5 -11.20 10.79 -15.55
C PRO A 5 -11.02 9.67 -16.58
N LEU A 6 -11.21 8.40 -16.21
CA LEU A 6 -11.05 7.26 -17.11
C LEU A 6 -12.29 7.04 -17.96
N THR A 7 -12.09 6.44 -19.15
CA THR A 7 -13.18 6.05 -20.06
C THR A 7 -13.93 4.80 -19.63
N ALA A 8 -13.46 4.12 -18.58
CA ALA A 8 -14.13 2.99 -17.95
C ALA A 8 -14.73 3.41 -16.60
N PRO A 9 -15.89 2.86 -16.20
CA PRO A 9 -16.41 3.08 -14.86
C PRO A 9 -15.49 2.45 -13.81
N VAL A 10 -15.50 3.03 -12.61
CA VAL A 10 -14.82 2.50 -11.42
C VAL A 10 -15.91 2.03 -10.47
N ASP A 11 -16.01 0.73 -10.24
CA ASP A 11 -16.94 0.11 -9.28
C ASP A 11 -16.15 -0.86 -8.39
N GLU A 12 -15.42 -0.30 -7.43
CA GLU A 12 -14.53 -1.05 -6.55
C GLU A 12 -14.34 -0.33 -5.22
N THR A 13 -13.76 -1.04 -4.25
CA THR A 13 -13.37 -0.44 -2.99
C THR A 13 -12.13 0.43 -3.17
N THR A 14 -12.18 1.68 -2.72
CA THR A 14 -11.07 2.62 -2.84
C THR A 14 -10.72 3.26 -1.50
N GLU A 15 -9.62 4.00 -1.46
CA GLU A 15 -9.18 4.77 -0.32
C GLU A 15 -9.47 6.25 -0.51
N VAL A 16 -10.11 6.87 0.50
CA VAL A 16 -10.43 8.29 0.50
C VAL A 16 -9.95 8.90 1.81
N THR A 17 -9.21 10.01 1.71
CA THR A 17 -8.89 10.82 2.90
C THR A 17 -9.92 11.92 3.06
N VAL A 18 -10.74 11.80 4.10
CA VAL A 18 -11.73 12.82 4.48
C VAL A 18 -11.12 13.81 5.47
N GLN A 19 -11.41 15.09 5.26
CA GLN A 19 -10.96 16.18 6.13
C GLN A 19 -12.09 16.57 7.07
N ILE A 20 -12.00 16.15 8.33
CA ILE A 20 -13.05 16.35 9.33
C ILE A 20 -12.77 17.64 10.13
N PRO A 21 -13.78 18.52 10.33
CA PRO A 21 -13.62 19.73 11.14
C PRO A 21 -13.24 19.44 12.60
N LEU A 22 -12.44 20.32 13.21
CA LEU A 22 -11.97 20.14 14.60
C LEU A 22 -13.07 20.11 15.66
N HIS A 23 -14.18 20.81 15.40
CA HIS A 23 -15.29 20.92 16.35
C HIS A 23 -16.27 19.74 16.27
N TRP A 24 -16.05 18.79 15.34
CA TRP A 24 -16.93 17.63 15.25
C TRP A 24 -16.77 16.71 16.46
N PRO A 25 -17.86 16.05 16.89
CA PRO A 25 -17.81 15.11 17.99
C PRO A 25 -16.78 14.01 17.76
N GLN A 26 -16.25 13.50 18.86
CA GLN A 26 -15.28 12.41 18.87
C GLN A 26 -15.78 11.30 19.79
N PHE A 27 -15.25 10.10 19.58
CA PHE A 27 -15.39 8.98 20.49
C PHE A 27 -14.01 8.39 20.76
N ASN A 28 -13.91 7.61 21.84
CA ASN A 28 -12.76 6.80 22.13
C ASN A 28 -13.20 5.34 22.21
N GLU A 29 -12.25 4.42 22.02
CA GLU A 29 -12.43 3.06 22.52
C GLU A 29 -12.24 3.04 24.05
N PHE A 30 -12.06 1.86 24.63
CA PHE A 30 -12.07 1.62 26.07
C PHE A 30 -11.16 2.52 26.93
N PHE A 31 -9.97 2.88 26.45
CA PHE A 31 -8.93 3.51 27.29
C PHE A 31 -8.67 5.01 27.01
N GLY A 32 -9.42 5.64 26.11
CA GLY A 32 -9.35 7.10 25.95
C GLY A 32 -8.07 7.70 25.32
N PHE A 33 -7.09 6.89 24.94
CA PHE A 33 -5.79 7.38 24.43
C PHE A 33 -5.87 7.98 23.02
N GLU A 34 -6.83 7.57 22.21
CA GLU A 34 -6.92 7.93 20.80
C GLU A 34 -8.32 8.45 20.47
N PRO A 35 -8.56 9.77 20.57
CA PRO A 35 -9.83 10.34 20.16
C PRO A 35 -10.01 10.24 18.64
N LYS A 36 -11.12 9.65 18.22
CA LYS A 36 -11.50 9.41 16.84
C LYS A 36 -12.69 10.30 16.46
N PRO A 37 -12.60 11.12 15.39
CA PRO A 37 -13.75 11.84 14.87
C PRO A 37 -14.91 10.88 14.57
N ALA A 38 -16.09 11.20 15.11
CA ALA A 38 -17.32 10.44 14.96
C ALA A 38 -18.05 10.93 13.70
N PHE A 39 -18.11 10.10 12.67
CA PHE A 39 -18.78 10.45 11.43
C PHE A 39 -19.33 9.22 10.69
N ARG A 40 -20.24 9.48 9.75
CA ARG A 40 -20.71 8.52 8.75
C ARG A 40 -20.58 9.10 7.35
N ILE A 41 -20.43 8.22 6.37
CA ILE A 41 -20.33 8.57 4.96
C ILE A 41 -21.59 8.09 4.25
N PHE A 42 -22.13 8.92 3.37
CA PHE A 42 -23.31 8.63 2.58
C PHE A 42 -23.00 8.87 1.10
N ASP A 43 -23.61 8.08 0.22
CA ASP A 43 -23.53 8.29 -1.23
C ASP A 43 -24.42 9.45 -1.71
N GLY A 44 -24.40 9.73 -3.01
CA GLY A 44 -25.22 10.77 -3.64
C GLY A 44 -26.74 10.53 -3.55
N ALA A 45 -27.17 9.29 -3.28
CA ALA A 45 -28.57 8.93 -3.04
C ALA A 45 -28.96 9.00 -1.55
N GLY A 46 -28.02 9.35 -0.66
CA GLY A 46 -28.23 9.42 0.77
C GLY A 46 -28.17 8.07 1.50
N ARG A 47 -27.72 7.00 0.84
CA ARG A 47 -27.50 5.68 1.45
C ARG A 47 -26.19 5.69 2.23
N GLU A 48 -26.20 5.12 3.43
CA GLU A 48 -24.99 4.99 4.26
C GLU A 48 -24.00 4.01 3.63
N LEU A 49 -22.73 4.40 3.55
CA LEU A 49 -21.65 3.58 3.04
C LEU A 49 -20.82 3.01 4.20
N PRO A 50 -20.68 1.67 4.29
CA PRO A 50 -19.73 1.06 5.18
C PRO A 50 -18.30 1.43 4.80
N TYR A 51 -17.49 1.75 5.81
CA TYR A 51 -16.09 2.09 5.60
C TYR A 51 -15.19 1.48 6.68
N GLN A 52 -13.98 1.12 6.29
CA GLN A 52 -12.90 0.72 7.19
C GLN A 52 -12.00 1.92 7.44
N ARG A 53 -11.70 2.26 8.70
CA ARG A 53 -10.73 3.31 9.02
C ARG A 53 -9.32 2.74 8.88
N LEU A 54 -8.49 3.37 8.06
CA LEU A 54 -7.12 2.91 7.78
C LEU A 54 -6.06 3.72 8.53
N HIS A 55 -6.22 5.04 8.52
CA HIS A 55 -5.24 5.95 9.09
C HIS A 55 -5.92 7.23 9.57
N GLN A 56 -5.32 7.88 10.56
CA GLN A 56 -5.80 9.14 11.09
C GLN A 56 -4.64 10.03 11.53
N THR A 57 -4.71 11.31 11.17
CA THR A 57 -3.85 12.34 11.75
C THR A 57 -4.67 13.52 12.21
N ASN A 58 -4.67 13.75 13.51
CA ASN A 58 -5.44 14.82 14.13
C ASN A 58 -4.76 16.18 14.02
N ASN A 59 -5.57 17.24 14.02
CA ASN A 59 -5.10 18.62 14.20
C ASN A 59 -4.06 19.07 13.15
N ARG A 60 -4.21 18.61 11.90
CA ARG A 60 -3.31 18.94 10.79
C ARG A 60 -3.55 20.37 10.33
N ARG A 61 -2.51 21.21 10.40
CA ARG A 61 -2.52 22.56 9.83
C ARG A 61 -2.40 22.49 8.31
N LYS A 62 -3.27 23.23 7.63
CA LYS A 62 -3.33 23.37 6.17
C LYS A 62 -3.45 24.83 5.79
N LEU A 63 -3.16 25.12 4.53
CA LEU A 63 -3.28 26.45 3.95
C LEU A 63 -4.34 26.41 2.85
N ARG A 64 -5.29 27.34 2.90
CA ARG A 64 -6.22 27.60 1.80
C ARG A 64 -5.74 28.85 1.08
N ILE A 65 -5.42 28.68 -0.20
CA ILE A 65 -5.07 29.79 -1.09
C ILE A 65 -6.36 30.26 -1.75
N HIS A 66 -6.61 31.56 -1.67
CA HIS A 66 -7.75 32.21 -2.32
C HIS A 66 -7.24 33.06 -3.48
N THR A 67 -8.03 33.21 -4.54
CA THR A 67 -7.65 34.01 -5.72
C THR A 67 -7.55 35.51 -5.40
N ILE A 68 -8.35 35.99 -4.44
CA ILE A 68 -8.53 37.43 -4.16
C ILE A 68 -8.25 37.82 -2.70
N LYS A 69 -7.75 36.90 -1.87
CA LYS A 69 -7.48 37.13 -0.44
C LYS A 69 -6.16 36.48 -0.03
N PHE A 70 -5.55 37.01 1.02
CA PHE A 70 -4.35 36.42 1.60
C PHE A 70 -4.62 34.97 2.03
N PRO A 71 -3.64 34.05 1.89
CA PRO A 71 -3.81 32.65 2.29
C PRO A 71 -4.27 32.49 3.74
N GLU A 72 -5.25 31.63 3.96
CA GLU A 72 -5.84 31.38 5.28
C GLU A 72 -5.41 30.01 5.81
N ALA A 73 -4.86 29.98 7.02
CA ALA A 73 -4.55 28.73 7.69
C ALA A 73 -5.83 28.14 8.32
N TYR A 74 -6.04 26.85 8.13
CA TYR A 74 -7.12 26.10 8.78
C TYR A 74 -6.58 24.75 9.27
N ARG A 75 -7.37 24.05 10.09
CA ARG A 75 -6.99 22.78 10.68
C ARG A 75 -8.09 21.74 10.53
N THR A 76 -7.70 20.50 10.27
CA THR A 76 -8.62 19.35 10.12
C THR A 76 -8.07 18.11 10.82
N HIS A 77 -8.97 17.19 11.17
CA HIS A 77 -8.59 15.79 11.39
C HIS A 77 -8.63 15.09 10.03
N ASP A 78 -7.51 14.55 9.58
CA ASP A 78 -7.46 13.81 8.32
C ASP A 78 -7.64 12.33 8.63
N VAL A 79 -8.65 11.71 8.03
CA VAL A 79 -8.97 10.31 8.24
C VAL A 79 -9.01 9.62 6.89
N THR A 80 -8.11 8.66 6.69
CA THR A 80 -8.11 7.78 5.51
C THR A 80 -9.03 6.60 5.79
N VAL A 81 -9.96 6.37 4.89
CA VAL A 81 -10.95 5.31 4.97
C VAL A 81 -10.96 4.49 3.68
N SER A 82 -11.26 3.21 3.78
CA SER A 82 -11.54 2.34 2.64
C SER A 82 -13.03 2.07 2.54
N LEU A 83 -13.63 2.30 1.38
CA LEU A 83 -15.07 2.10 1.14
C LEU A 83 -15.37 1.75 -0.32
N PRO A 84 -16.48 1.03 -0.59
CA PRO A 84 -16.94 0.79 -1.96
C PRO A 84 -17.41 2.11 -2.59
N VAL A 85 -16.97 2.37 -3.82
CA VAL A 85 -17.42 3.51 -4.61
C VAL A 85 -17.77 3.08 -6.03
N SER A 86 -18.85 3.66 -6.56
CA SER A 86 -19.22 3.55 -7.96
C SER A 86 -19.14 4.93 -8.61
N VAL A 87 -18.26 5.09 -9.58
CA VAL A 87 -18.01 6.33 -10.31
C VAL A 87 -18.11 6.06 -11.82
N PRO A 88 -19.07 6.67 -12.54
CA PRO A 88 -19.18 6.50 -13.99
C PRO A 88 -17.91 6.89 -14.74
N ALA A 89 -17.72 6.32 -15.94
CA ALA A 89 -16.69 6.74 -16.87
C ALA A 89 -16.80 8.25 -17.17
N LEU A 90 -15.67 8.95 -17.19
CA LEU A 90 -15.58 10.40 -17.44
C LEU A 90 -16.55 11.21 -16.55
N GLY A 91 -16.78 10.73 -15.33
CA GLY A 91 -17.86 11.20 -14.45
C GLY A 91 -17.40 11.51 -13.03
N TYR A 92 -18.37 11.70 -12.16
CA TYR A 92 -18.11 11.90 -10.73
C TYR A 92 -19.22 11.28 -9.89
N THR A 93 -18.89 11.04 -8.62
CA THR A 93 -19.87 10.75 -7.56
C THR A 93 -19.66 11.68 -6.38
N THR A 94 -20.71 11.88 -5.60
CA THR A 94 -20.67 12.71 -4.39
C THR A 94 -20.76 11.83 -3.16
N LEU A 95 -19.88 12.11 -2.21
CA LEU A 95 -19.91 11.53 -0.88
C LEU A 95 -20.25 12.64 0.10
N THR A 96 -21.21 12.40 0.98
CA THR A 96 -21.58 13.31 2.06
C THR A 96 -21.08 12.74 3.38
N VAL A 97 -20.24 13.50 4.08
CA VAL A 97 -19.80 13.13 5.43
C VAL A 97 -20.69 13.86 6.44
N ARG A 98 -21.21 13.15 7.43
CA ARG A 98 -22.04 13.74 8.51
C ARG A 98 -21.44 13.39 9.87
N ALA A 99 -21.48 14.36 10.78
CA ALA A 99 -21.11 14.15 12.18
C ALA A 99 -22.10 13.19 12.85
N GLU A 100 -21.60 12.31 13.71
CA GLU A 100 -22.42 11.54 14.64
C GLU A 100 -22.30 12.11 16.06
N PRO A 101 -23.29 11.89 16.94
CA PRO A 101 -23.19 12.30 18.33
C PRO A 101 -21.95 11.74 19.03
N ALA A 102 -21.42 12.51 20.00
CA ALA A 102 -20.28 12.09 20.80
C ALA A 102 -20.54 10.76 21.53
N GLY A 103 -19.49 9.95 21.71
CA GLY A 103 -19.57 8.68 22.44
C GLY A 103 -20.22 7.52 21.68
N ARG A 104 -20.79 7.74 20.49
CA ARG A 104 -21.24 6.64 19.61
C ARG A 104 -20.10 6.18 18.73
N ALA A 105 -19.66 4.93 18.91
CA ALA A 105 -18.63 4.34 18.05
C ALA A 105 -19.13 4.22 16.61
N THR A 106 -18.48 4.92 15.70
CA THR A 106 -18.73 4.81 14.25
C THR A 106 -17.71 3.85 13.64
N ARG A 107 -17.85 2.56 14.01
CA ARG A 107 -17.04 1.46 13.47
C ARG A 107 -17.93 0.49 12.70
N TYR A 108 -17.49 0.09 11.53
CA TYR A 108 -18.04 -1.07 10.85
C TYR A 108 -17.31 -2.32 11.35
N PRO A 109 -17.99 -3.48 11.41
CA PRO A 109 -17.39 -4.71 11.91
C PRO A 109 -16.12 -5.05 11.12
N VAL A 110 -15.09 -5.48 11.84
CA VAL A 110 -13.78 -5.88 11.29
C VAL A 110 -13.85 -7.24 10.58
N LYS A 111 -14.99 -7.94 10.69
CA LYS A 111 -15.22 -9.28 10.13
C LYS A 111 -16.39 -9.28 9.13
N PRO A 112 -16.34 -10.11 8.07
CA PRO A 112 -15.21 -10.97 7.69
C PRO A 112 -13.98 -10.15 7.29
N SER A 113 -12.79 -10.68 7.53
CA SER A 113 -11.53 -10.01 7.18
C SER A 113 -10.93 -10.65 5.95
N LEU A 114 -10.24 -9.83 5.15
CA LEU A 114 -9.39 -10.29 4.06
C LEU A 114 -8.08 -10.91 4.55
N VAL A 115 -7.70 -10.70 5.82
CA VAL A 115 -6.53 -11.35 6.44
C VAL A 115 -6.94 -12.72 6.95
N VAL A 116 -6.40 -13.77 6.35
CA VAL A 116 -6.72 -15.18 6.68
C VAL A 116 -5.62 -15.90 7.46
N ALA A 117 -4.40 -15.34 7.48
CA ALA A 117 -3.30 -15.74 8.33
C ALA A 117 -2.36 -14.54 8.59
N GLU A 118 -1.40 -14.70 9.48
CA GLU A 118 -0.36 -13.70 9.80
C GLU A 118 0.44 -13.20 8.58
N ASN A 119 0.46 -13.99 7.51
CA ASN A 119 1.18 -13.75 6.27
C ASN A 119 0.31 -13.93 5.01
N ALA A 120 -1.02 -14.02 5.12
CA ALA A 120 -1.87 -14.31 3.97
C ALA A 120 -3.14 -13.44 3.91
N LEU A 121 -3.45 -13.00 2.69
CA LEU A 121 -4.68 -12.31 2.34
C LEU A 121 -5.52 -13.17 1.38
N GLU A 122 -6.84 -13.11 1.50
CA GLU A 122 -7.77 -13.82 0.62
C GLU A 122 -9.04 -13.02 0.37
N ASN A 123 -9.50 -13.03 -0.88
CA ASN A 123 -10.81 -12.55 -1.28
C ASN A 123 -11.55 -13.62 -2.10
N GLU A 124 -12.58 -13.23 -2.85
CA GLU A 124 -13.40 -14.12 -3.67
C GLU A 124 -12.58 -14.81 -4.78
N PHE A 125 -11.55 -14.15 -5.31
CA PHE A 125 -10.82 -14.55 -6.50
C PHE A 125 -9.41 -15.05 -6.23
N LEU A 126 -8.72 -14.45 -5.26
CA LEU A 126 -7.29 -14.63 -5.04
C LEU A 126 -6.99 -14.96 -3.58
N ARG A 127 -5.99 -15.81 -3.38
CA ARG A 127 -5.28 -15.95 -2.11
C ARG A 127 -3.80 -15.66 -2.34
N VAL A 128 -3.26 -14.69 -1.61
CA VAL A 128 -1.85 -14.34 -1.64
C VAL A 128 -1.21 -14.68 -0.30
N THR A 129 -0.11 -15.44 -0.33
CA THR A 129 0.68 -15.81 0.85
C THR A 129 2.08 -15.25 0.70
N VAL A 130 2.59 -14.62 1.76
CA VAL A 130 3.97 -14.12 1.83
C VAL A 130 4.86 -15.23 2.40
N GLU A 131 5.85 -15.63 1.62
CA GLU A 131 6.85 -16.63 2.01
C GLU A 131 7.90 -16.05 2.95
N ALA A 132 8.66 -16.91 3.64
CA ALA A 132 9.69 -16.49 4.61
C ALA A 132 10.78 -15.57 4.02
N ASN A 133 10.99 -15.65 2.70
CA ASN A 133 11.94 -14.82 1.96
C ASN A 133 11.33 -13.55 1.34
N GLY A 134 10.06 -13.29 1.62
CA GLY A 134 9.30 -12.14 1.14
C GLY A 134 8.72 -12.28 -0.27
N SER A 135 8.99 -13.39 -0.97
CA SER A 135 8.30 -13.70 -2.22
C SER A 135 6.82 -14.03 -1.97
N LEU A 136 6.01 -13.96 -3.02
CA LEU A 136 4.57 -14.24 -2.94
C LEU A 136 4.24 -15.56 -3.63
N THR A 137 3.34 -16.31 -3.00
CA THR A 137 2.59 -17.40 -3.62
C THR A 137 1.16 -16.92 -3.84
N LEU A 138 0.73 -16.86 -5.10
CA LEU A 138 -0.61 -16.44 -5.51
C LEU A 138 -1.40 -17.63 -6.03
N LEU A 139 -2.53 -17.93 -5.39
CA LEU A 139 -3.53 -18.87 -5.88
C LEU A 139 -4.68 -18.10 -6.52
N ASP A 140 -4.93 -18.35 -7.81
CA ASP A 140 -6.19 -17.93 -8.45
C ASP A 140 -7.25 -19.01 -8.19
N LYS A 141 -8.26 -18.66 -7.39
CA LYS A 141 -9.32 -19.57 -6.94
C LYS A 141 -10.28 -19.95 -8.06
N ARG A 142 -10.33 -19.17 -9.15
CA ARG A 142 -11.22 -19.42 -10.30
C ARG A 142 -10.65 -20.54 -11.17
N SER A 143 -9.33 -20.54 -11.37
CA SER A 143 -8.64 -21.53 -12.21
C SER A 143 -8.02 -22.68 -11.41
N GLY A 144 -7.79 -22.48 -10.11
CA GLY A 144 -7.03 -23.40 -9.24
C GLY A 144 -5.52 -23.32 -9.45
N MET A 145 -5.03 -22.42 -10.31
CA MET A 145 -3.61 -22.29 -10.62
C MET A 145 -2.87 -21.54 -9.49
N SER A 146 -1.69 -22.04 -9.14
CA SER A 146 -0.82 -21.43 -8.14
C SER A 146 0.49 -20.97 -8.77
N TYR A 147 0.83 -19.71 -8.54
CA TYR A 147 2.03 -19.05 -9.03
C TYR A 147 2.94 -18.75 -7.84
N ALA A 148 4.08 -19.42 -7.76
CA ALA A 148 5.03 -19.31 -6.66
C ALA A 148 6.24 -18.44 -7.04
N ARG A 149 6.94 -17.92 -6.02
CA ARG A 149 8.15 -17.09 -6.17
C ARG A 149 7.92 -15.77 -6.91
N LEU A 150 6.69 -15.27 -6.93
CA LEU A 150 6.40 -13.92 -7.43
C LEU A 150 7.08 -12.89 -6.53
N MET A 151 7.35 -11.69 -7.04
CA MET A 151 8.06 -10.64 -6.30
C MET A 151 9.46 -11.06 -5.81
N THR A 152 10.12 -12.01 -6.49
CA THR A 152 11.53 -12.33 -6.20
C THR A 152 12.40 -11.18 -6.71
N TYR A 153 13.26 -10.62 -5.86
CA TYR A 153 14.19 -9.57 -6.27
C TYR A 153 15.51 -10.16 -6.73
N ALA A 154 16.09 -9.58 -7.77
CA ALA A 154 17.40 -9.96 -8.32
C ALA A 154 18.26 -8.73 -8.57
N ASP A 155 19.47 -8.75 -8.04
CA ASP A 155 20.44 -7.67 -8.05
C ASP A 155 21.72 -8.12 -8.76
N ASN A 156 22.12 -7.38 -9.79
CA ASN A 156 23.34 -7.68 -10.55
C ASN A 156 24.10 -6.40 -10.93
N ALA A 157 25.37 -6.51 -11.31
CA ALA A 157 26.17 -5.35 -11.67
C ALA A 157 25.57 -4.62 -12.87
N ASP A 158 25.74 -3.30 -12.91
CA ASP A 158 25.55 -2.50 -14.10
C ASP A 158 26.78 -1.63 -14.32
N ILE A 159 27.58 -1.99 -15.32
CA ILE A 159 28.77 -1.22 -15.75
C ILE A 159 28.48 -0.37 -16.99
N GLY A 160 27.20 -0.02 -17.18
CA GLY A 160 26.71 0.79 -18.26
C GLY A 160 27.07 2.28 -18.16
N ASP A 161 26.47 3.06 -19.04
CA ASP A 161 26.69 4.50 -19.18
C ASP A 161 25.42 5.34 -18.93
N GLY A 162 24.34 4.70 -18.46
CA GLY A 162 23.01 5.29 -18.30
C GLY A 162 22.10 5.16 -19.52
N TRP A 163 22.63 4.77 -20.69
CA TRP A 163 21.84 4.38 -21.87
C TRP A 163 21.76 2.88 -22.03
N TYR A 164 22.92 2.22 -21.99
CA TYR A 164 23.03 0.78 -22.10
C TYR A 164 23.35 0.16 -20.76
N HIS A 165 22.70 -0.97 -20.49
CA HIS A 165 23.09 -1.84 -19.40
C HIS A 165 24.39 -2.57 -19.77
N GLY A 166 25.43 -2.39 -18.97
CA GLY A 166 26.72 -3.07 -19.16
C GLY A 166 26.78 -4.36 -18.35
N GLN A 167 27.02 -5.49 -19.01
CA GLN A 167 27.23 -6.77 -18.32
C GLN A 167 28.71 -6.96 -17.98
N ALA A 168 29.01 -7.12 -16.70
CA ALA A 168 30.34 -7.49 -16.25
C ALA A 168 30.56 -9.00 -16.32
N VAL A 169 31.73 -9.43 -16.80
CA VAL A 169 32.08 -10.86 -16.93
C VAL A 169 32.23 -11.51 -15.56
N ASN A 170 32.81 -10.80 -14.58
CA ASN A 170 33.05 -11.29 -13.23
C ASN A 170 31.92 -10.93 -12.25
N ASP A 171 30.69 -10.77 -12.74
CA ASP A 171 29.53 -10.41 -11.92
C ASP A 171 28.98 -11.59 -11.10
N GLN A 172 28.28 -11.24 -10.03
CA GLN A 172 27.47 -12.16 -9.22
C GLN A 172 26.06 -11.59 -9.09
N THR A 173 25.06 -12.41 -9.45
CA THR A 173 23.65 -12.05 -9.24
C THR A 173 23.17 -12.52 -7.87
N PHE A 174 22.78 -11.57 -7.02
CA PHE A 174 22.16 -11.84 -5.73
C PHE A 174 20.64 -11.91 -5.90
N THR A 175 19.99 -12.88 -5.29
CA THR A 175 18.53 -13.00 -5.33
C THR A 175 17.93 -13.05 -3.94
N SER A 176 16.71 -12.54 -3.76
CA SER A 176 16.01 -12.59 -2.48
C SER A 176 15.53 -14.00 -2.11
N THR A 177 15.79 -15.03 -2.92
CA THR A 177 15.25 -16.38 -2.71
C THR A 177 15.70 -17.03 -1.40
N ALA A 178 16.85 -16.63 -0.86
CA ALA A 178 17.37 -17.04 0.44
C ALA A 178 17.47 -15.88 1.45
N ALA A 179 16.79 -14.75 1.17
CA ALA A 179 16.69 -13.65 2.13
C ALA A 179 15.71 -14.02 3.25
N HIS A 180 15.71 -13.22 4.31
CA HIS A 180 14.68 -13.22 5.35
C HIS A 180 13.78 -12.00 5.17
N ALA A 181 12.48 -12.17 5.40
CA ALA A 181 11.51 -11.09 5.43
C ALA A 181 10.78 -10.98 6.77
N ALA A 182 10.58 -9.76 7.24
CA ALA A 182 9.66 -9.46 8.34
C ALA A 182 8.29 -9.09 7.78
N VAL A 183 7.21 -9.66 8.35
CA VAL A 183 5.84 -9.41 7.90
C VAL A 183 5.03 -8.80 9.04
N ALA A 184 4.25 -7.75 8.73
CA ALA A 184 3.31 -7.13 9.64
C ALA A 184 1.94 -6.95 8.98
N ILE A 185 0.87 -7.24 9.70
CA ILE A 185 -0.49 -6.88 9.28
C ILE A 185 -0.68 -5.37 9.51
N VAL A 186 -0.88 -4.62 8.42
CA VAL A 186 -1.10 -3.16 8.47
C VAL A 186 -2.59 -2.85 8.51
N HIS A 187 -3.37 -3.59 7.72
CA HIS A 187 -4.82 -3.45 7.66
C HIS A 187 -5.47 -4.83 7.73
N ASP A 188 -6.36 -4.99 8.71
CA ASP A 188 -7.18 -6.18 8.93
C ASP A 188 -8.64 -5.72 8.88
N GLY A 189 -9.32 -5.96 7.77
CA GLY A 189 -10.72 -5.64 7.65
C GLY A 189 -11.35 -6.03 6.31
N PRO A 190 -12.66 -5.83 6.17
CA PRO A 190 -13.44 -6.30 5.02
C PRO A 190 -13.20 -5.47 3.74
N GLN A 191 -12.72 -4.24 3.85
CA GLN A 191 -12.58 -3.32 2.71
C GLN A 191 -11.13 -3.27 2.20
N LEU A 192 -10.17 -3.52 3.08
CA LEU A 192 -8.75 -3.60 2.73
C LEU A 192 -8.03 -4.53 3.70
N GLY A 193 -7.42 -5.58 3.14
CA GLY A 193 -6.38 -6.36 3.79
C GLY A 193 -5.02 -5.90 3.28
N ALA A 194 -4.06 -5.64 4.18
CA ALA A 194 -2.72 -5.22 3.78
C ALA A 194 -1.65 -5.79 4.69
N LEU A 195 -0.58 -6.31 4.08
CA LEU A 195 0.63 -6.81 4.74
C LEU A 195 1.82 -5.93 4.35
N ARG A 196 2.63 -5.53 5.32
CA ARG A 196 3.94 -4.93 5.08
C ARG A 196 5.01 -6.00 5.17
N VAL A 197 5.78 -6.15 4.10
CA VAL A 197 6.84 -7.14 3.93
C VAL A 197 8.15 -6.39 3.77
N ARG A 198 9.05 -6.56 4.74
CA ARG A 198 10.38 -5.95 4.73
C ARG A 198 11.43 -7.01 4.48
N THR A 199 12.01 -7.00 3.29
CA THR A 199 13.07 -7.93 2.84
C THR A 199 14.42 -7.21 2.86
N ALA A 200 15.44 -7.85 3.42
CA ALA A 200 16.81 -7.34 3.40
C ALA A 200 17.71 -8.26 2.58
N MET A 201 18.39 -7.70 1.57
CA MET A 201 19.36 -8.43 0.74
C MET A 201 20.76 -7.89 1.02
N ALA A 202 21.68 -8.76 1.42
CA ALA A 202 23.09 -8.43 1.49
C ALA A 202 23.66 -8.44 0.06
N VAL A 203 24.00 -7.27 -0.49
CA VAL A 203 24.52 -7.10 -1.86
C VAL A 203 25.83 -6.33 -1.84
N PRO A 204 26.72 -6.52 -2.82
CA PRO A 204 27.94 -5.72 -2.93
C PRO A 204 27.64 -4.22 -2.98
N ALA A 205 28.42 -3.45 -2.23
CA ALA A 205 28.25 -2.00 -2.07
C ALA A 205 28.46 -1.21 -3.36
N ALA A 206 29.36 -1.64 -4.24
CA ALA A 206 29.68 -0.96 -5.49
C ALA A 206 30.37 -1.92 -6.49
N PHE A 207 30.78 -1.37 -7.64
CA PHE A 207 31.63 -2.06 -8.61
C PHE A 207 33.06 -1.50 -8.62
N HIS A 208 34.06 -2.36 -8.76
CA HIS A 208 35.45 -1.96 -8.94
C HIS A 208 35.80 -1.93 -10.43
N PHE A 209 36.03 -0.72 -10.96
CA PHE A 209 36.48 -0.47 -12.34
C PHE A 209 38.01 -0.50 -12.49
N ASP A 210 38.70 -1.25 -11.62
CA ASP A 210 40.14 -1.52 -11.71
C ASP A 210 40.41 -2.83 -12.47
N ASP A 211 41.63 -3.35 -12.40
CA ASP A 211 42.03 -4.60 -13.08
C ASP A 211 41.17 -5.82 -12.72
N ARG A 212 40.39 -5.77 -11.62
CA ARG A 212 39.51 -6.86 -11.18
C ARG A 212 38.21 -6.92 -12.00
N MET A 213 37.70 -5.77 -12.42
CA MET A 213 36.40 -5.63 -13.09
C MET A 213 35.31 -6.49 -12.44
N ALA A 214 35.10 -6.30 -11.13
CA ALA A 214 34.21 -7.12 -10.31
C ALA A 214 33.49 -6.28 -9.25
N ARG A 215 32.42 -6.83 -8.68
CA ARG A 215 31.72 -6.21 -7.55
C ARG A 215 32.58 -6.23 -6.29
N SER A 216 32.35 -5.28 -5.38
CA SER A 216 33.08 -5.21 -4.11
C SER A 216 32.79 -6.40 -3.20
N ASP A 217 33.79 -6.88 -2.46
CA ASP A 217 33.59 -7.93 -1.44
C ASP A 217 32.74 -7.44 -0.25
N GLY A 218 32.75 -6.13 0.01
CA GLY A 218 31.95 -5.51 1.07
C GLY A 218 30.46 -5.53 0.73
N LEU A 219 29.66 -6.16 1.59
CA LEU A 219 28.20 -6.23 1.44
C LEU A 219 27.50 -5.14 2.25
N VAL A 220 26.40 -4.62 1.71
CA VAL A 220 25.47 -3.69 2.36
C VAL A 220 24.06 -4.26 2.30
N ASP A 221 23.24 -3.93 3.30
CA ASP A 221 21.84 -4.36 3.37
C ASP A 221 20.97 -3.46 2.49
N LEU A 222 20.64 -3.95 1.29
CA LEU A 222 19.61 -3.37 0.43
C LEU A 222 18.23 -3.75 0.97
N VAL A 223 17.58 -2.81 1.66
CA VAL A 223 16.26 -3.02 2.26
C VAL A 223 15.16 -2.65 1.28
N ILE A 224 14.22 -3.57 1.08
CA ILE A 224 13.05 -3.41 0.24
C ILE A 224 11.81 -3.55 1.12
N ASP A 225 11.02 -2.49 1.20
CA ASP A 225 9.80 -2.42 2.01
C ASP A 225 8.58 -2.39 1.09
N SER A 226 7.78 -3.45 1.12
CA SER A 226 6.62 -3.62 0.24
C SER A 226 5.32 -3.70 1.04
N VAL A 227 4.31 -2.95 0.62
CA VAL A 227 2.93 -3.12 1.10
C VAL A 227 2.16 -3.91 0.06
N ILE A 228 1.69 -5.10 0.45
CA ILE A 228 0.88 -6.01 -0.35
C ILE A 228 -0.57 -5.85 0.09
N SER A 229 -1.44 -5.46 -0.83
CA SER A 229 -2.84 -5.13 -0.55
C SER A 229 -3.80 -5.95 -1.39
N LEU A 230 -4.90 -6.35 -0.78
CA LEU A 230 -6.02 -7.03 -1.43
C LEU A 230 -7.35 -6.38 -0.98
N ARG A 231 -8.28 -6.30 -1.92
CA ARG A 231 -9.59 -5.65 -1.77
C ARG A 231 -10.71 -6.62 -2.12
N PRO A 232 -11.93 -6.47 -1.56
CA PRO A 232 -13.05 -7.32 -1.93
C PRO A 232 -13.41 -7.08 -3.40
N GLY A 233 -13.75 -8.14 -4.14
CA GLY A 233 -14.17 -8.04 -5.54
C GLY A 233 -13.10 -7.64 -6.55
N CYS A 234 -11.84 -7.44 -6.13
CA CYS A 234 -10.73 -7.17 -7.04
C CYS A 234 -9.98 -8.45 -7.41
N ASP A 235 -9.67 -8.65 -8.68
CA ASP A 235 -8.92 -9.82 -9.17
C ASP A 235 -7.42 -9.52 -9.41
N ARG A 236 -6.91 -8.52 -8.68
CA ARG A 236 -5.50 -8.11 -8.70
C ARG A 236 -4.97 -7.97 -7.27
N VAL A 237 -3.68 -8.24 -7.10
CA VAL A 237 -2.92 -7.86 -5.90
C VAL A 237 -2.25 -6.53 -6.16
N GLU A 238 -2.40 -5.57 -5.24
CA GLU A 238 -1.74 -4.27 -5.32
C GLU A 238 -0.45 -4.31 -4.52
N VAL A 239 0.65 -3.83 -5.10
CA VAL A 239 1.96 -3.82 -4.45
C VAL A 239 2.60 -2.45 -4.58
N GLN A 240 2.98 -1.87 -3.45
CA GLN A 240 3.81 -0.66 -3.40
C GLN A 240 5.13 -0.99 -2.73
N SER A 241 6.23 -0.93 -3.48
CA SER A 241 7.58 -1.17 -2.97
C SER A 241 8.38 0.12 -2.84
N THR A 242 9.10 0.27 -1.73
CA THR A 242 10.12 1.30 -1.51
C THR A 242 11.47 0.62 -1.37
N VAL A 243 12.43 1.01 -2.19
CA VAL A 243 13.81 0.50 -2.14
C VAL A 243 14.69 1.54 -1.45
N HIS A 244 15.31 1.16 -0.35
CA HIS A 244 16.30 2.00 0.33
C HIS A 244 17.68 1.74 -0.28
N ASN A 245 17.95 2.37 -1.42
CA ASN A 245 19.19 2.10 -2.14
C ASN A 245 20.41 2.71 -1.44
N VAL A 246 21.35 1.85 -1.08
CA VAL A 246 22.66 2.18 -0.48
C VAL A 246 23.83 1.56 -1.25
N ALA A 247 23.55 0.90 -2.39
CA ALA A 247 24.54 0.30 -3.27
C ALA A 247 24.67 1.10 -4.58
N ALA A 248 25.83 1.00 -5.22
CA ALA A 248 26.15 1.64 -6.49
C ALA A 248 26.39 0.59 -7.59
N ASP A 249 26.41 1.05 -8.85
CA ASP A 249 26.85 0.28 -10.03
C ASP A 249 26.12 -1.06 -10.20
N HIS A 250 24.81 -1.03 -9.97
CA HIS A 250 23.97 -2.22 -9.91
C HIS A 250 22.60 -1.97 -10.53
N ARG A 251 21.91 -3.06 -10.85
CA ARG A 251 20.54 -3.07 -11.34
C ARG A 251 19.72 -4.05 -10.52
N LEU A 252 18.73 -3.52 -9.82
CA LEU A 252 17.71 -4.29 -9.13
C LEU A 252 16.52 -4.57 -10.08
N ARG A 253 16.06 -5.82 -10.11
CA ARG A 253 14.86 -6.26 -10.84
C ARG A 253 13.92 -7.00 -9.90
N VAL A 254 12.64 -6.94 -10.22
CA VAL A 254 11.61 -7.80 -9.61
C VAL A 254 11.17 -8.84 -10.64
N LEU A 255 11.04 -10.09 -10.21
CA LEU A 255 10.76 -11.24 -11.06
C LEU A 255 9.37 -11.80 -10.75
N PHE A 256 8.65 -12.16 -11.81
CA PHE A 256 7.35 -12.84 -11.75
C PHE A 256 7.40 -14.10 -12.61
N PRO A 257 7.90 -15.23 -12.07
CA PRO A 257 7.89 -16.50 -12.80
C PRO A 257 6.44 -16.98 -13.03
N THR A 258 6.11 -17.35 -14.26
CA THR A 258 4.77 -17.81 -14.68
C THR A 258 4.78 -19.25 -15.12
#